data_AF-A0A2S9A205-F1
#
_entry.id   AF-A0A2S9A205-F1
#
_cell.length_a   1.000
_cell.length_b   1.000
_cell.length_c   1.000
_cell.angle_alpha   90.00
_cell.angle_beta   90.00
_cell.angle_gamma   90.00
#
_symmetry.space_group_name_H-M   'P 1'
#
loop_
_entity.id
_entity.type
_entity.pdbx_description
1 polymer ?
#
loop_
_entity_poly.entity_id
_entity_poly.type
_entity_poly.pdbx_seq_one_letter_code
_entity_poly.pdbx_strand_id
1 'polypeptide(L)'
;MDVDRSTLFRWIGNRDHLLAMILISLAEPAIRAAEAQTTSEGATRIRDVARRYADGVLGSAFFQAYLRRESDRALRLLTSKASAVQAHIVTAFEELIETERRAGRLQHSMESRPLAYIVVRIIESFVYTDTITGDPPDAAMVSDAVGALMHVD
;
A
#
# COMPACT_ATOMS: atom_id res chain seq x y z
N MET A 1 -17.75 35.38 -7.21
CA MET A 1 -17.15 35.15 -5.87
C MET A 1 -15.73 34.66 -6.11
N ASP A 2 -14.75 35.52 -5.89
CA ASP A 2 -13.34 35.18 -6.07
C ASP A 2 -12.80 34.67 -4.73
N VAL A 3 -12.51 33.37 -4.66
CA VAL A 3 -11.95 32.76 -3.45
C VAL A 3 -10.45 32.95 -3.53
N ASP A 4 -9.89 33.72 -2.59
CA ASP A 4 -8.46 33.98 -2.51
C ASP A 4 -7.65 32.66 -2.52
N ARG A 5 -6.56 32.61 -3.30
CA ARG A 5 -5.75 31.40 -3.52
C ARG A 5 -5.27 30.79 -2.21
N SER A 6 -4.95 31.61 -1.21
CA SER A 6 -4.48 31.13 0.10
C SER A 6 -5.57 30.36 0.87
N THR A 7 -6.83 30.80 0.75
CA THR A 7 -7.99 30.15 1.38
C THR A 7 -8.32 28.83 0.68
N LEU A 8 -8.19 28.78 -0.65
CA LEU A 8 -8.35 27.55 -1.43
C LEU A 8 -7.25 26.53 -1.10
N PHE A 9 -5.98 26.92 -1.02
CA PHE A 9 -4.88 26.01 -0.66
C PHE A 9 -5.03 25.44 0.75
N ARG A 10 -5.44 26.25 1.73
CA ARG A 10 -5.68 25.78 3.10
C ARG A 10 -6.84 24.79 3.17
N TRP A 11 -7.93 25.04 2.45
CA TRP A 11 -9.09 24.14 2.43
C TRP A 11 -8.78 22.81 1.72
N ILE A 12 -8.07 22.87 0.59
CA ILE A 12 -7.60 21.68 -0.15
C ILE A 12 -6.63 20.85 0.71
N GLY A 13 -5.68 21.50 1.39
CA GLY A 13 -4.74 20.83 2.30
C GLY A 13 -5.44 20.16 3.48
N ASN A 14 -6.44 20.83 4.08
CA ASN A 14 -7.24 20.25 5.15
C ASN A 14 -8.05 19.02 4.69
N ARG A 15 -8.58 19.06 3.46
CA ARG A 15 -9.30 17.93 2.85
C ARG A 15 -8.38 16.75 2.57
N ASP A 16 -7.20 16.97 1.98
CA ASP A 16 -6.24 15.90 1.69
C ASP A 16 -5.69 15.27 2.97
N HIS A 17 -5.45 16.08 3.99
CA HIS A 17 -5.05 15.59 5.30
C HIS A 17 -6.12 14.68 5.92
N LEU A 18 -7.39 15.11 5.92
CA LEU A 18 -8.49 14.30 6.44
C LEU A 18 -8.68 13.01 5.64
N LEU A 19 -8.61 13.08 4.31
CA LEU A 19 -8.67 11.90 3.45
C LEU A 19 -7.51 10.94 3.72
N ALA A 20 -6.30 11.44 3.91
CA ALA A 20 -5.16 10.62 4.27
C ALA A 20 -5.38 9.90 5.61
N MET A 21 -5.91 10.58 6.62
CA MET A 21 -6.25 9.96 7.91
C MET A 21 -7.32 8.87 7.76
N ILE A 22 -8.33 9.09 6.93
CA ILE A 22 -9.37 8.07 6.63
C ILE A 22 -8.75 6.88 5.90
N LEU A 23 -7.91 7.11 4.90
CA LEU A 23 -7.25 6.04 4.16
C LEU A 23 -6.33 5.22 5.06
N ILE A 24 -5.59 5.87 5.96
CA ILE A 24 -4.77 5.19 6.97
C ILE A 24 -5.64 4.34 7.91
N SER A 25 -6.75 4.90 8.42
CA SER A 25 -7.63 4.15 9.33
C SER A 25 -8.33 2.97 8.67
N LEU A 26 -8.46 2.97 7.34
CA LEU A 26 -8.95 1.84 6.56
C LEU A 26 -7.85 0.83 6.22
N ALA A 27 -6.63 1.30 5.98
CA ALA A 27 -5.49 0.44 5.62
C ALA A 27 -5.05 -0.44 6.78
N GLU A 28 -5.02 0.09 8.00
CA GLU A 28 -4.64 -0.66 9.19
C GLU A 28 -5.45 -1.95 9.41
N PRO A 29 -6.81 -1.94 9.42
CA PRO A 29 -7.61 -3.15 9.44
C PRO A 29 -7.32 -4.09 8.27
N ALA A 30 -7.07 -3.56 7.07
CA ALA A 30 -6.80 -4.38 5.89
C ALA A 30 -5.47 -5.14 6.02
N ILE A 31 -4.42 -4.49 6.52
CA ILE A 31 -3.12 -5.12 6.80
C ILE A 31 -3.26 -6.17 7.90
N ARG A 32 -3.92 -5.83 9.02
CA ARG A 32 -4.17 -6.79 10.11
C ARG A 32 -4.96 -8.01 9.65
N ALA A 33 -5.97 -7.81 8.79
CA ALA A 33 -6.73 -8.91 8.20
C ALA A 33 -5.85 -9.77 7.30
N ALA A 34 -4.97 -9.17 6.48
CA ALA A 34 -4.03 -9.90 5.64
C ALA A 34 -3.05 -10.74 6.47
N GLU A 35 -2.53 -10.19 7.57
CA GLU A 35 -1.66 -10.90 8.52
C GLU A 35 -2.37 -12.04 9.25
N ALA A 36 -3.60 -11.82 9.73
CA ALA A 36 -4.36 -12.84 10.46
C ALA A 36 -4.74 -14.05 9.58
N GLN A 37 -4.79 -13.86 8.26
CA GLN A 37 -5.17 -14.89 7.29
C GLN A 37 -3.97 -15.66 6.72
N THR A 38 -2.75 -15.41 7.22
CA THR A 38 -1.56 -16.16 6.84
C THR A 38 -1.04 -17.00 8.01
N THR A 39 -0.75 -18.26 7.73
CA THR A 39 -0.02 -19.16 8.63
C THR A 39 1.44 -19.32 8.20
N SER A 40 1.83 -18.70 7.08
CA SER A 40 3.18 -18.74 6.54
C SER A 40 4.12 -17.91 7.41
N GLU A 41 5.41 -18.26 7.36
CA GLU A 41 6.48 -17.56 8.08
C GLU A 41 7.55 -17.07 7.09
N GLY A 42 8.48 -16.24 7.58
CA GLY A 42 9.63 -15.77 6.84
C GLY A 42 9.27 -14.99 5.56
N ALA A 43 10.07 -15.20 4.52
CA ALA A 43 9.89 -14.63 3.19
C ALA A 43 8.48 -14.91 2.60
N THR A 44 7.99 -16.15 2.75
CA THR A 44 6.67 -16.57 2.27
C THR A 44 5.56 -15.77 2.94
N ARG A 45 5.68 -15.45 4.24
CA ARG A 45 4.73 -14.60 4.94
C ARG A 45 4.64 -13.20 4.31
N ILE A 46 5.77 -12.59 3.96
CA ILE A 46 5.78 -11.23 3.39
C ILE A 46 5.03 -11.20 2.06
N ARG A 47 5.30 -12.16 1.16
CA ARG A 47 4.57 -12.34 -0.10
C ARG A 47 3.08 -12.55 0.14
N ASP A 48 2.74 -13.45 1.05
CA ASP A 48 1.36 -13.84 1.36
C ASP A 48 0.53 -12.67 1.91
N VAL A 49 1.14 -11.84 2.76
CA VAL A 49 0.52 -10.61 3.27
C VAL A 49 0.40 -9.55 2.18
N ALA A 50 1.44 -9.38 1.34
CA ALA A 50 1.40 -8.43 0.21
C ALA A 50 0.25 -8.73 -0.76
N ARG A 51 0.10 -9.99 -1.17
CA ARG A 51 -1.01 -10.44 -2.03
C ARG A 51 -2.37 -10.20 -1.37
N ARG A 52 -2.55 -10.65 -0.12
CA ARG A 52 -3.85 -10.52 0.59
C ARG A 52 -4.22 -9.06 0.83
N TYR A 53 -3.24 -8.22 1.12
CA TYR A 53 -3.46 -6.78 1.24
C TYR A 53 -3.90 -6.19 -0.11
N ALA A 54 -3.24 -6.55 -1.22
CA ALA A 54 -3.67 -6.14 -2.56
C ALA A 54 -5.10 -6.61 -2.87
N ASP A 55 -5.43 -7.88 -2.60
CA ASP A 55 -6.79 -8.42 -2.76
C ASP A 55 -7.83 -7.62 -1.95
N GLY A 56 -7.51 -7.29 -0.70
CA GLY A 56 -8.38 -6.50 0.17
C GLY A 56 -8.62 -5.08 -0.36
N VAL A 57 -7.56 -4.45 -0.90
CA VAL A 57 -7.67 -3.13 -1.52
C VAL A 57 -8.49 -3.18 -2.81
N LEU A 58 -8.28 -4.19 -3.65
CA LEU A 58 -9.03 -4.38 -4.90
C LEU A 58 -10.50 -4.72 -4.66
N GLY A 59 -10.80 -5.51 -3.62
CA GLY A 59 -12.16 -5.86 -3.21
C GLY A 59 -12.94 -4.72 -2.52
N SER A 60 -12.27 -3.61 -2.17
CA SER A 60 -12.92 -2.50 -1.47
C SER A 60 -13.71 -1.60 -2.43
N ALA A 61 -15.04 -1.72 -2.40
CA ALA A 61 -15.94 -0.87 -3.19
C ALA A 61 -15.71 0.63 -2.94
N PHE A 62 -15.41 1.02 -1.69
CA PHE A 62 -15.07 2.40 -1.34
C PHE A 62 -13.81 2.88 -2.05
N PHE A 63 -12.73 2.08 -1.98
CA PHE A 63 -11.45 2.44 -2.59
C PHE A 63 -11.56 2.54 -4.11
N GLN A 64 -12.23 1.57 -4.73
CA GLN A 64 -12.50 1.55 -6.16
C GLN A 64 -13.33 2.75 -6.61
N ALA A 65 -14.35 3.14 -5.83
CA ALA A 65 -15.13 4.35 -6.12
C ALA A 65 -14.29 5.63 -5.97
N TYR A 66 -13.40 5.69 -4.98
CA TYR A 66 -12.50 6.83 -4.77
C TYR A 66 -11.51 7.00 -5.94
N LEU A 67 -10.84 5.93 -6.36
CA LEU A 67 -9.91 5.94 -7.50
C LEU A 67 -10.57 6.38 -8.80
N ARG A 68 -11.79 5.89 -9.09
CA ARG A 68 -12.53 6.28 -10.30
C ARG A 68 -12.98 7.74 -10.30
N ARG A 69 -13.33 8.30 -9.13
CA ARG A 69 -13.87 9.66 -9.04
C ARG A 69 -12.79 10.74 -9.08
N GLU A 70 -11.63 10.47 -8.48
CA GLU A 70 -10.58 11.48 -8.26
C GLU A 70 -9.18 10.95 -8.58
N SER A 71 -9.01 10.25 -9.71
CA SER A 71 -7.83 9.45 -10.10
C SER A 71 -6.47 10.13 -9.85
N ASP A 72 -6.19 11.26 -10.50
CA ASP A 72 -4.91 11.97 -10.37
C ASP A 72 -4.62 12.41 -8.92
N ARG A 73 -5.66 12.85 -8.23
CA ARG A 73 -5.55 13.30 -6.83
C ARG A 73 -5.33 12.13 -5.90
N ALA A 74 -6.06 11.03 -6.12
CA ALA A 74 -5.93 9.80 -5.36
C ALA A 74 -4.52 9.23 -5.50
N LEU A 75 -4.01 9.10 -6.74
CA LEU A 75 -2.64 8.63 -6.97
C LEU A 75 -1.61 9.54 -6.29
N ARG A 76 -1.74 10.86 -6.43
CA ARG A 76 -0.85 11.81 -5.74
C ARG A 76 -0.88 11.62 -4.22
N LEU A 77 -2.06 11.42 -3.63
CA LEU A 77 -2.19 11.22 -2.18
C LEU A 77 -1.62 9.86 -1.75
N LEU A 78 -1.87 8.81 -2.52
CA LEU A 78 -1.56 7.42 -2.17
C LEU A 78 -0.08 7.07 -2.39
N THR A 79 0.58 7.64 -3.41
CA THR A 79 1.89 7.15 -3.87
C THR A 79 3.02 8.16 -3.75
N SER A 80 2.77 9.35 -3.18
CA SER A 80 3.76 10.41 -3.08
C SER A 80 3.90 10.97 -1.67
N LYS A 81 4.96 11.75 -1.46
CA LYS A 81 5.20 12.48 -0.20
C LYS A 81 4.17 13.58 0.09
N ALA A 82 3.15 13.75 -0.75
CA ALA A 82 2.04 14.67 -0.51
C ALA A 82 1.15 14.23 0.68
N SER A 83 1.25 12.97 1.12
CA SER A 83 0.53 12.47 2.28
C SER A 83 1.35 11.48 3.11
N ALA A 84 0.86 11.17 4.32
CA ALA A 84 1.44 10.16 5.19
C ALA A 84 1.02 8.72 4.84
N VAL A 85 0.10 8.52 3.88
CA VAL A 85 -0.49 7.20 3.58
C VAL A 85 0.59 6.20 3.18
N GLN A 86 1.39 6.50 2.15
CA GLN A 86 2.44 5.58 1.70
C GLN A 86 3.44 5.26 2.81
N ALA A 87 3.89 6.28 3.54
CA ALA A 87 4.84 6.10 4.64
C ALA A 87 4.27 5.18 5.73
N HIS A 88 2.97 5.28 6.01
CA HIS A 88 2.28 4.42 6.96
C HIS A 88 2.25 2.95 6.49
N ILE A 89 1.89 2.69 5.22
CA ILE A 89 1.91 1.33 4.67
C ILE A 89 3.33 0.74 4.67
N VAL A 90 4.33 1.54 4.29
CA VAL A 90 5.73 1.12 4.30
C VAL A 90 6.17 0.75 5.72
N THR A 91 5.81 1.54 6.73
CA THR A 91 6.13 1.21 8.13
C THR A 91 5.49 -0.10 8.56
N ALA A 92 4.24 -0.38 8.18
CA ALA A 92 3.59 -1.65 8.51
C ALA A 92 4.32 -2.86 7.89
N PHE A 93 4.72 -2.77 6.62
CA PHE A 93 5.52 -3.83 5.98
C PHE A 93 6.94 -3.93 6.56
N GLU A 94 7.54 -2.82 6.98
CA GLU A 94 8.83 -2.81 7.68
C GLU A 94 8.72 -3.56 9.02
N GLU A 95 7.67 -3.32 9.80
CA GLU A 95 7.41 -4.02 11.07
C GLU A 95 7.20 -5.52 10.87
N LEU A 96 6.50 -5.91 9.80
CA LEU A 96 6.32 -7.32 9.41
C LEU A 96 7.67 -7.99 9.07
N ILE A 97 8.48 -7.34 8.23
CA ILE A 97 9.82 -7.81 7.86
C ILE A 97 10.71 -7.94 9.09
N GLU A 98 10.69 -6.93 9.97
CA GLU A 98 11.51 -6.91 11.16
C GLU A 98 11.09 -7.98 12.18
N THR A 99 9.80 -8.32 12.22
CA THR A 99 9.28 -9.42 13.03
C THR A 99 9.85 -10.77 12.56
N GLU A 100 9.87 -11.03 11.26
CA GLU A 100 10.44 -12.26 10.71
C GLU A 100 11.97 -12.32 10.83
N ARG A 101 12.66 -11.17 10.72
CA ARG A 101 14.11 -11.07 10.96
C ARG A 101 14.48 -11.36 12.41
N ARG A 102 13.80 -10.74 13.38
CA ARG A 102 14.01 -10.98 14.81
C ARG A 102 13.76 -12.43 15.20
N ALA A 103 12.84 -13.10 14.52
CA ALA A 103 12.58 -14.53 14.70
C ALA A 103 13.61 -15.44 14.00
N GLY A 104 14.56 -14.89 13.24
CA GLY A 104 15.56 -15.66 12.47
C GLY A 104 15.00 -16.36 11.23
N ARG A 105 13.80 -15.98 10.77
CA ARG A 105 13.07 -16.64 9.67
C ARG A 105 13.17 -15.91 8.33
N LEU A 106 13.77 -14.72 8.33
CA LEU A 106 14.00 -13.94 7.12
C LEU A 106 15.47 -13.51 7.04
N GLN A 107 16.15 -13.93 5.99
CA GLN A 107 17.47 -13.44 5.61
C GLN A 107 17.36 -12.77 4.23
N HIS A 108 17.73 -11.50 4.18
CA HIS A 108 17.70 -10.71 2.96
C HIS A 108 18.86 -9.70 3.00
N SER A 109 19.47 -9.40 1.85
CA SER A 109 20.64 -8.50 1.78
C SER A 109 20.28 -7.02 1.99
N MET A 110 19.03 -6.65 1.71
CA MET A 110 18.52 -5.29 1.90
C MET A 110 18.06 -5.01 3.33
N GLU A 111 18.29 -3.80 3.82
CA GLU A 111 17.72 -3.31 5.08
C GLU A 111 16.18 -3.31 5.08
N SER A 112 15.56 -3.39 6.27
CA SER A 112 14.12 -3.63 6.44
C SER A 112 13.27 -2.55 5.76
N ARG A 113 13.64 -1.28 5.93
CA ARG A 113 12.88 -0.15 5.35
C ARG A 113 12.95 -0.05 3.82
N PRO A 114 14.14 -0.11 3.17
CA PRO A 114 14.21 -0.18 1.71
C PRO A 114 13.48 -1.39 1.12
N LEU A 115 13.56 -2.56 1.77
CA LEU A 115 12.84 -3.75 1.32
C LEU A 115 11.33 -3.56 1.41
N ALA A 116 10.82 -3.06 2.52
CA ALA A 116 9.41 -2.73 2.71
C ALA A 116 8.92 -1.73 1.66
N TYR A 117 9.72 -0.69 1.38
CA TYR A 117 9.39 0.28 0.34
C TYR A 117 9.22 -0.38 -1.03
N ILE A 118 10.12 -1.28 -1.43
CA ILE A 118 10.01 -1.99 -2.72
C ILE A 118 8.77 -2.89 -2.75
N VAL A 119 8.50 -3.64 -1.69
CA VAL A 119 7.28 -4.47 -1.59
C VAL A 119 6.03 -3.62 -1.79
N VAL A 120 5.94 -2.46 -1.12
CA VAL A 120 4.81 -1.55 -1.27
C VAL A 120 4.73 -1.00 -2.69
N ARG A 121 5.86 -0.64 -3.33
CA ARG A 121 5.86 -0.17 -4.73
C ARG A 121 5.40 -1.25 -5.71
N ILE A 122 5.73 -2.51 -5.46
CA ILE A 122 5.21 -3.64 -6.25
C ILE A 122 3.69 -3.73 -6.10
N ILE A 123 3.17 -3.71 -4.86
CA ILE A 123 1.73 -3.73 -4.59
C ILE A 123 1.03 -2.58 -5.33
N GLU A 124 1.52 -1.35 -5.17
CA GLU A 124 0.94 -0.16 -5.80
C GLU A 124 0.92 -0.25 -7.34
N SER A 125 1.95 -0.85 -7.96
CA SER A 125 2.05 -0.97 -9.41
C SER A 125 0.95 -1.83 -10.02
N PHE A 126 0.46 -2.83 -9.27
CA PHE A 126 -0.61 -3.74 -9.70
C PHE A 126 -1.99 -3.35 -9.20
N VAL A 127 -2.08 -2.67 -8.05
CA VAL A 127 -3.36 -2.15 -7.53
C VAL A 127 -3.86 -0.97 -8.37
N TYR A 128 -2.96 -0.14 -8.88
CA TYR A 128 -3.30 1.06 -9.66
C TYR A 128 -3.24 0.87 -11.17
N THR A 129 -3.05 -0.35 -11.67
CA THR A 129 -2.87 -0.61 -13.11
C THR A 129 -4.01 -0.04 -13.95
N ASP A 130 -5.27 -0.27 -13.57
CA ASP A 130 -6.43 0.29 -14.30
C ASP A 130 -6.40 1.82 -14.36
N THR A 131 -5.92 2.46 -13.29
CA THR A 131 -5.79 3.91 -13.25
C THR A 131 -4.58 4.43 -14.03
N ILE A 132 -3.52 3.64 -14.19
CA ILE A 132 -2.25 4.05 -14.82
C ILE A 132 -2.23 3.70 -16.32
N THR A 133 -2.64 2.49 -16.69
CA THR A 133 -2.57 1.95 -18.07
C THR A 133 -3.93 1.60 -18.65
N GLY A 134 -4.97 1.43 -17.82
CA GLY A 134 -6.30 0.96 -18.25
C GLY A 134 -6.44 -0.57 -18.31
N ASP A 135 -5.41 -1.31 -17.92
CA ASP A 135 -5.48 -2.77 -17.81
C ASP A 135 -6.07 -3.20 -16.46
N PRO A 136 -6.75 -4.36 -16.37
CA PRO A 136 -7.31 -4.81 -15.11
C PRO A 136 -6.21 -5.01 -14.05
N PRO A 137 -6.47 -4.66 -12.77
CA PRO A 137 -5.52 -4.90 -11.70
C PRO A 137 -5.38 -6.41 -11.42
N ASP A 138 -4.17 -6.83 -11.04
CA ASP A 138 -3.85 -8.25 -10.84
C ASP A 138 -3.07 -8.49 -9.53
N ALA A 139 -3.76 -9.03 -8.52
CA ALA A 139 -3.13 -9.40 -7.26
C ALA A 139 -2.26 -10.66 -7.34
N ALA A 140 -2.44 -11.53 -8.34
CA ALA A 140 -1.56 -12.68 -8.55
C ALA A 140 -0.16 -12.19 -8.95
N MET A 141 -0.08 -11.17 -9.80
CA MET A 141 1.20 -10.55 -10.18
C MET A 141 1.96 -9.92 -8.99
N VAL A 142 1.24 -9.44 -7.96
CA VAL A 142 1.85 -9.03 -6.69
C VAL A 142 2.54 -10.20 -6.01
N SER A 143 1.88 -11.36 -5.96
CA SER A 143 2.43 -12.58 -5.37
C SER A 143 3.70 -13.01 -6.09
N ASP A 144 3.68 -13.04 -7.42
CA ASP A 144 4.81 -13.49 -8.23
C ASP A 144 6.01 -12.54 -8.10
N ALA A 145 5.77 -11.23 -8.18
CA ALA A 145 6.83 -10.23 -8.09
C ALA A 145 7.44 -10.17 -6.68
N VAL A 146 6.63 -10.23 -5.62
CA VAL A 146 7.14 -10.27 -4.25
C VAL A 146 7.82 -11.61 -3.95
N GLY A 147 7.31 -12.72 -4.49
CA GLY A 147 7.96 -14.04 -4.39
C GLY A 147 9.37 -14.02 -4.99
N ALA A 148 9.50 -13.48 -6.21
CA ALA A 148 10.79 -13.31 -6.87
C ALA A 148 11.76 -12.42 -6.06
N LEU A 149 11.28 -11.29 -5.51
CA LEU A 149 12.07 -10.41 -4.64
C LEU A 149 12.54 -11.13 -3.37
N MET A 150 11.70 -11.99 -2.82
CA MET A 150 11.93 -12.69 -1.55
C MET A 150 12.61 -14.06 -1.73
N HIS A 151 12.89 -14.46 -2.98
CA HIS A 151 13.44 -15.77 -3.35
C HIS A 151 12.58 -16.96 -2.86
N VAL A 152 11.27 -16.87 -3.04
CA VAL A 152 10.29 -17.92 -2.71
C VAL A 152 9.28 -18.13 -3.85
N ASP A 153 8.88 -19.38 -4.08
CA ASP A 153 7.88 -19.79 -5.08
C ASP A 153 6.45 -19.54 -4.58
#